data_AF-A0ABD3FLJ4-F1
#
_entry.id   AF-A0ABD3FLJ4-F1
#
_cell.length_a   1.000
_cell.length_b   1.000
_cell.length_c   1.000
_cell.angle_alpha   90.00
_cell.angle_beta   90.00
_cell.angle_gamma   90.00
#
_symmetry.space_group_name_H-M   'P 1'
#
loop_
_entity.id
_entity.type
_entity.pdbx_description
1 polymer ?
#
loop_
_entity_poly.entity_id
_entity_poly.type
_entity_poly.pdbx_seq_one_letter_code
_entity_poly.pdbx_strand_id
1 'polypeptide(L)'
;MSSFEEHFEEGDWPFGGEGVADDEPGGADEVPTPSGASCVKISEILATADDKAGEYSFGGTANSLPIAPGLIVDGVGPISFPLVPQQAEMLIAKCEKSPFGHNLETKMDEDVRKSWQLAPDQVKISNT
;
A
#
# COMPACT_ATOMS: atom_id res chain seq x y z
N MET A 1 26.59 -0.58 7.42
CA MET A 1 25.20 -0.49 6.91
C MET A 1 25.06 -1.69 6.00
N SER A 2 24.57 -2.83 6.50
CA SER A 2 24.22 -3.95 5.61
C SER A 2 23.17 -3.45 4.64
N SER A 3 23.37 -3.76 3.36
CA SER A 3 22.36 -3.47 2.34
C SER A 3 21.07 -4.18 2.75
N PHE A 4 19.93 -3.54 2.53
CA PHE A 4 18.62 -4.16 2.74
C PHE A 4 18.46 -5.47 1.95
N GLU A 5 19.27 -5.63 0.90
CA GLU A 5 19.41 -6.81 0.05
C GLU A 5 20.09 -8.02 0.72
N GLU A 6 20.84 -7.85 1.81
CA GLU A 6 21.52 -8.98 2.49
C GLU A 6 20.57 -9.81 3.39
N HIS A 7 19.32 -9.37 3.60
CA HIS A 7 18.37 -10.04 4.48
C HIS A 7 17.41 -11.01 3.79
N PHE A 8 17.42 -11.05 2.46
CA PHE A 8 16.64 -11.99 1.66
C PHE A 8 17.63 -13.00 1.08
N GLU A 9 18.06 -13.96 1.90
CA GLU A 9 18.77 -15.12 1.37
C GLU A 9 17.87 -15.81 0.32
N GLU A 10 18.50 -16.28 -0.74
CA GLU A 10 17.94 -16.81 -1.99
C GLU A 10 16.74 -17.76 -1.74
N GLY A 11 15.51 -17.22 -1.76
CA GLY A 11 14.30 -18.00 -1.55
C GLY A 11 13.89 -18.23 -0.09
N ASP A 12 14.34 -17.44 0.88
CA ASP A 12 13.82 -17.49 2.25
C ASP A 12 13.02 -16.23 2.60
N TRP A 13 11.77 -16.42 2.99
CA TRP A 13 10.90 -15.34 3.44
C TRP A 13 11.34 -14.81 4.81
N PRO A 14 11.23 -13.50 5.07
CA PRO A 14 11.62 -12.87 6.34
C PRO A 14 10.80 -13.33 7.56
N PHE A 15 9.78 -14.16 7.35
CA PHE A 15 8.95 -14.79 8.38
C PHE A 15 9.20 -16.31 8.51
N GLY A 16 10.31 -16.81 7.98
CA GLY A 16 10.80 -18.18 8.22
C GLY A 16 10.12 -19.27 7.38
N GLY A 17 9.78 -18.95 6.14
CA GLY A 17 9.25 -19.91 5.17
C GLY A 17 10.05 -19.90 3.87
N GLU A 18 10.14 -21.04 3.19
CA GLU A 18 10.80 -21.15 1.89
C GLU A 18 9.89 -20.52 0.80
N GLY A 19 10.49 -19.73 -0.08
CA GLY A 19 9.90 -19.15 -1.28
C GLY A 19 10.74 -19.47 -2.51
N VAL A 20 10.17 -19.32 -3.70
CA VAL A 20 10.90 -19.42 -4.96
C VAL A 20 11.71 -18.14 -5.15
N ALA A 21 13.01 -18.27 -5.42
CA ALA A 21 13.88 -17.14 -5.70
C ALA A 21 13.37 -16.30 -6.88
N ASP A 22 13.59 -14.99 -6.84
CA ASP A 22 13.09 -14.05 -7.85
C ASP A 22 13.55 -14.39 -9.29
N ASP A 23 14.71 -15.03 -9.43
CA ASP A 23 15.28 -15.45 -10.72
C ASP A 23 14.63 -16.72 -11.31
N GLU A 24 13.81 -17.44 -10.54
CA GLU A 24 13.09 -18.63 -10.99
C GLU A 24 11.67 -18.26 -11.49
N PRO A 25 11.15 -18.96 -12.52
CA PRO A 25 9.83 -18.66 -13.08
C PRO A 25 8.72 -18.81 -12.04
N GLY A 26 8.11 -17.69 -11.66
CA GLY A 26 7.05 -17.61 -10.65
C GLY A 26 7.50 -17.08 -9.28
N GLY A 27 8.80 -16.86 -9.05
CA GLY A 27 9.33 -16.37 -7.77
C GLY A 27 8.84 -14.98 -7.40
N ALA A 28 8.91 -14.03 -8.34
CA ALA A 28 8.48 -12.64 -8.10
C ALA A 28 6.96 -12.48 -7.81
N ASP A 29 6.14 -13.47 -8.17
CA ASP A 29 4.69 -13.47 -7.96
C ASP A 29 4.23 -14.46 -6.86
N GLU A 30 5.15 -15.22 -6.25
CA GLU A 30 4.79 -16.20 -5.24
C GLU A 30 4.53 -15.48 -3.91
N VAL A 31 3.28 -15.41 -3.50
CA VAL A 31 2.92 -15.01 -2.14
C VAL A 31 2.63 -16.26 -1.33
N PRO A 32 3.39 -16.56 -0.26
CA PRO A 32 3.17 -17.74 0.55
C PRO A 32 1.74 -17.73 1.09
N THR A 33 0.97 -18.70 0.62
CA THR A 33 -0.45 -18.81 0.95
C THR A 33 -0.61 -19.88 2.02
N PRO A 34 -1.05 -19.53 3.24
CA PRO A 34 -1.28 -20.50 4.31
C PRO A 34 -2.22 -21.60 3.84
N SER A 35 -1.80 -22.86 3.95
CA SER A 35 -2.56 -24.01 3.46
C SER A 35 -2.89 -25.01 4.57
N GLY A 36 -3.95 -25.78 4.37
CA GLY A 36 -4.40 -26.80 5.31
C GLY A 36 -5.55 -26.37 6.23
N ALA A 37 -6.22 -27.36 6.81
CA ALA A 37 -7.46 -27.18 7.56
C ALA A 37 -7.31 -26.28 8.80
N SER A 38 -6.13 -26.24 9.41
CA SER A 38 -5.86 -25.39 10.57
C SER A 38 -5.77 -23.92 10.18
N CYS A 39 -5.11 -23.59 9.07
CA CYS A 39 -5.00 -22.22 8.57
C CYS A 39 -6.37 -21.63 8.22
N VAL A 40 -7.25 -22.43 7.59
CA VAL A 40 -8.63 -22.04 7.29
C VAL A 40 -9.39 -21.72 8.59
N LYS A 41 -9.33 -22.60 9.59
CA LYS A 41 -10.01 -22.40 10.88
C LYS A 41 -9.51 -21.15 11.61
N ILE A 42 -8.19 -20.90 11.60
CA ILE A 42 -7.62 -19.70 12.22
C ILE A 42 -8.13 -18.45 11.49
N SER A 43 -8.13 -18.45 10.16
CA SER A 43 -8.65 -17.33 9.36
C SER A 43 -10.14 -17.08 9.64
N GLU A 44 -10.96 -18.12 9.73
CA GLU A 44 -12.39 -18.00 10.08
C GLU A 44 -12.59 -17.40 11.48
N ILE A 45 -11.81 -17.85 12.48
CA ILE A 45 -11.90 -17.32 13.84
C ILE A 45 -11.46 -15.84 13.88
N LEU A 46 -10.34 -15.51 13.24
CA LEU A 46 -9.85 -14.13 13.17
C LEU A 46 -10.81 -13.21 12.41
N ALA A 47 -11.50 -13.69 11.38
CA ALA A 47 -12.53 -12.92 10.69
C ALA A 47 -13.73 -12.57 11.58
N THR A 48 -13.93 -13.29 12.69
CA THR A 48 -14.99 -13.02 13.68
C THR A 48 -14.53 -12.23 14.90
N ALA A 49 -13.24 -11.92 15.00
CA ALA A 49 -12.70 -11.25 16.18
C ALA A 49 -13.17 -9.79 16.25
N ASP A 50 -13.62 -9.39 17.43
CA ASP A 50 -14.14 -8.07 17.72
C ASP A 50 -13.06 -7.12 18.24
N ASP A 51 -13.47 -5.94 18.68
CA ASP A 51 -12.64 -4.88 19.25
C ASP A 51 -11.87 -5.29 20.52
N LYS A 52 -12.17 -6.45 21.12
CA LYS A 52 -11.49 -6.96 22.33
C LYS A 52 -10.34 -7.90 22.04
N ALA A 53 -10.16 -8.34 20.79
CA ALA A 53 -9.10 -9.26 20.40
C ALA A 53 -7.70 -8.60 20.33
N GLY A 54 -7.60 -7.29 20.59
CA GLY A 54 -6.36 -6.53 20.41
C GLY A 54 -6.10 -6.20 18.94
N GLU A 55 -4.87 -5.80 18.64
CA GLU A 55 -4.46 -5.48 17.26
C GLU A 55 -3.83 -6.71 16.61
N TYR A 56 -4.42 -7.15 15.50
CA TYR A 56 -3.91 -8.24 14.68
C TYR A 56 -4.14 -7.92 13.20
N SER A 57 -3.31 -8.51 12.34
CA SER A 57 -3.47 -8.46 10.89
C SER A 57 -3.31 -9.86 10.33
N PHE A 58 -4.17 -10.24 9.41
CA PHE A 58 -4.08 -11.49 8.68
C PHE A 58 -4.31 -11.20 7.19
N GLY A 59 -3.50 -11.81 6.34
CA GLY A 59 -3.55 -11.66 4.89
C GLY A 59 -4.12 -12.90 4.22
N GLY A 60 -4.64 -12.73 3.01
CA GLY A 60 -5.08 -13.81 2.15
C GLY A 60 -5.24 -13.30 0.72
N THR A 61 -5.33 -14.22 -0.23
CA THR A 61 -5.56 -13.85 -1.63
C THR A 61 -6.94 -13.20 -1.76
N ALA A 62 -6.97 -11.96 -2.24
CA ALA A 62 -8.22 -11.30 -2.55
C ALA A 62 -8.81 -11.90 -3.82
N ASN A 63 -9.86 -12.71 -3.69
CA ASN A 63 -10.58 -13.29 -4.84
C ASN A 63 -11.48 -12.28 -5.56
N SER A 64 -11.65 -11.09 -4.98
CA SER A 64 -12.39 -9.97 -5.56
C SER A 64 -11.57 -8.69 -5.39
N LEU A 65 -11.64 -7.81 -6.38
CA LEU A 65 -11.05 -6.48 -6.25
C LEU A 65 -11.75 -5.70 -5.12
N PRO A 66 -11.00 -4.94 -4.31
CA PRO A 66 -11.59 -4.06 -3.32
C PRO A 66 -12.50 -3.04 -4.00
N ILE A 67 -13.48 -2.52 -3.24
CA ILE A 67 -14.29 -1.38 -3.68
C ILE A 67 -13.35 -0.25 -4.09
N ALA A 68 -13.66 0.42 -5.20
CA ALA A 68 -12.88 1.55 -5.69
C ALA A 68 -12.71 2.56 -4.53
N PRO A 69 -11.48 3.04 -4.27
CA PRO A 69 -11.25 3.97 -3.17
C PRO A 69 -12.13 5.20 -3.31
N GLY A 70 -12.94 5.48 -2.29
CA GLY A 70 -13.75 6.68 -2.19
C GLY A 70 -12.88 7.86 -1.83
N LEU A 71 -12.28 8.51 -2.82
CA LEU A 71 -11.51 9.74 -2.67
C LEU A 71 -12.25 10.90 -3.34
N ILE A 72 -12.55 11.96 -2.58
CA ILE A 72 -13.20 13.17 -3.09
C ILE A 72 -12.28 14.36 -2.81
N VAL A 73 -12.04 15.19 -3.83
CA VAL A 73 -11.23 16.41 -3.73
C VAL A 73 -12.06 17.65 -4.02
N ASP A 74 -11.95 18.66 -3.18
CA ASP A 74 -12.72 19.90 -3.29
C ASP A 74 -12.47 20.64 -4.62
N GLY A 75 -13.55 20.85 -5.38
CA GLY A 75 -13.50 21.47 -6.71
C GLY A 75 -13.05 20.54 -7.85
N VAL A 76 -12.70 19.28 -7.56
CA VAL A 76 -12.47 18.23 -8.58
C VAL A 76 -13.58 17.20 -8.56
N GLY A 77 -14.09 16.84 -7.37
CA GLY A 77 -15.09 15.81 -7.17
C GLY A 77 -14.45 14.44 -6.87
N PRO A 78 -15.20 13.33 -7.07
CA PRO A 78 -14.69 11.99 -6.85
C PRO A 78 -13.58 11.64 -7.85
N ILE A 79 -12.47 11.10 -7.35
CA ILE A 79 -11.31 10.71 -8.14
C ILE A 79 -11.48 9.30 -8.67
N SER A 80 -11.29 9.10 -9.98
CA SER A 80 -11.35 7.77 -10.59
C SER A 80 -10.08 6.99 -10.31
N PHE A 81 -10.22 5.66 -10.22
CA PHE A 81 -9.10 4.73 -10.17
C PHE A 81 -9.27 3.70 -11.29
N PRO A 82 -8.30 3.57 -12.23
CA PRO A 82 -7.07 4.35 -12.37
C PRO A 82 -7.30 5.85 -12.61
N LEU A 83 -6.31 6.68 -12.25
CA LEU A 83 -6.37 8.13 -12.43
C LEU A 83 -6.31 8.49 -13.92
N VAL A 84 -7.26 9.29 -14.41
CA VAL A 84 -7.28 9.74 -15.81
C VAL A 84 -6.50 11.05 -15.99
N PRO A 85 -5.90 11.30 -17.19
CA PRO A 85 -5.07 12.48 -17.43
C PRO A 85 -5.78 13.81 -17.14
N GLN A 86 -7.06 13.93 -17.48
CA GLN A 86 -7.85 15.13 -17.23
C GLN A 86 -7.98 15.42 -15.73
N GLN A 87 -8.24 14.40 -14.91
CA GLN A 87 -8.30 14.57 -13.45
C GLN A 87 -6.92 14.86 -12.86
N ALA A 88 -5.85 14.29 -13.42
CA ALA A 88 -4.49 14.60 -13.01
C ALA A 88 -4.15 16.09 -13.21
N GLU A 89 -4.51 16.67 -14.35
CA GLU A 89 -4.32 18.11 -14.60
C GLU A 89 -5.12 18.98 -13.63
N MET A 90 -6.37 18.60 -13.35
CA MET A 90 -7.21 19.30 -12.36
C MET A 90 -6.64 19.22 -10.94
N LEU A 91 -6.09 18.06 -10.55
CA LEU A 91 -5.42 17.88 -9.27
C LEU A 91 -4.14 18.73 -9.17
N ILE A 92 -3.30 18.72 -10.21
CA ILE A 92 -2.08 19.54 -10.27
C ILE A 92 -2.41 21.02 -10.10
N ALA A 93 -3.49 21.51 -10.69
CA ALA A 93 -3.93 22.90 -10.55
C ALA A 93 -4.39 23.28 -9.12
N LYS A 94 -4.70 22.30 -8.28
CA LYS A 94 -5.09 22.49 -6.87
C LYS A 94 -3.94 22.24 -5.88
N CYS A 95 -2.98 21.42 -6.27
CA CYS A 95 -1.86 21.03 -5.42
C CYS A 95 -0.75 22.07 -5.40
N GLU A 96 0.10 21.96 -4.38
CA GLU A 96 1.39 22.62 -4.30
C GLU A 96 2.51 21.61 -4.50
N LYS A 97 3.72 22.08 -4.82
CA LYS A 97 4.89 21.21 -4.90
C LYS A 97 5.21 20.67 -3.51
N SER A 98 5.41 19.36 -3.42
CA SER A 98 5.72 18.70 -2.15
C SER A 98 7.13 19.04 -1.71
N PRO A 99 7.33 19.60 -0.51
CA PRO A 99 8.66 19.67 0.08
C PRO A 99 9.11 18.28 0.53
N PHE A 100 10.36 18.19 0.95
CA PHE A 100 10.94 17.02 1.59
C PHE A 100 11.76 17.42 2.81
N GLY A 101 11.84 16.51 3.78
CA GLY A 101 12.68 16.70 4.96
C GLY A 101 14.14 16.39 4.66
N HIS A 102 15.04 17.23 5.15
CA HIS A 102 16.48 16.98 5.12
C HIS A 102 17.09 17.38 6.47
N ASN A 103 17.33 16.39 7.34
CA ASN A 103 17.62 16.57 8.76
C ASN A 103 16.48 17.33 9.47
N LEU A 104 16.75 18.54 9.97
CA LEU A 104 15.77 19.41 10.64
C LEU A 104 15.18 20.47 9.70
N GLU A 105 15.55 20.44 8.41
CA GLU A 105 15.14 21.44 7.43
C GLU A 105 14.04 20.88 6.51
N THR A 106 13.10 21.75 6.12
CA THR A 106 12.14 21.47 5.05
C THR A 106 12.65 22.13 3.77
N LYS A 107 12.97 21.34 2.76
CA LYS A 107 13.55 21.81 1.48
C LYS A 107 12.61 21.54 0.32
N MET A 108 12.83 22.29 -0.76
CA MET A 108 12.13 22.14 -2.02
C MET A 108 13.19 21.93 -3.11
N ASP A 109 13.23 20.72 -3.66
CA ASP A 109 14.19 20.28 -4.68
C ASP A 109 13.47 19.26 -5.55
N GLU A 110 13.22 19.64 -6.80
CA GLU A 110 12.50 18.80 -7.75
C GLU A 110 13.38 17.68 -8.31
N ASP A 111 14.71 17.75 -8.20
CA ASP A 111 15.57 16.63 -8.58
C ASP A 111 15.50 15.50 -7.56
N VAL A 112 15.20 15.83 -6.30
CA VAL A 112 14.96 14.87 -5.22
C VAL A 112 13.50 14.41 -5.20
N ARG A 113 12.53 15.33 -5.35
CA ARG A 113 11.10 15.01 -5.19
C ARG A 113 10.21 15.67 -6.24
N LYS A 114 9.84 14.89 -7.26
CA LYS A 114 8.87 15.27 -8.31
C LYS A 114 7.44 14.91 -7.93
N SER A 115 6.98 15.41 -6.78
CA SER A 115 5.62 15.14 -6.30
C SER A 115 4.86 16.40 -5.94
N TRP A 116 3.54 16.26 -5.92
CA TRP A 116 2.59 17.30 -5.53
C TRP A 116 1.93 16.91 -4.20
N GLN A 117 1.51 17.89 -3.42
CA GLN A 117 0.77 17.70 -2.17
C GLN A 117 -0.49 18.55 -2.14
N LEU A 118 -1.52 18.05 -1.48
CA LEU A 118 -2.78 18.75 -1.23
C LEU A 118 -2.98 18.91 0.28
N ALA A 119 -3.64 19.99 0.71
CA ALA A 119 -3.96 20.19 2.12
C ALA A 119 -5.05 19.19 2.58
N PRO A 120 -5.00 18.72 3.84
CA PRO A 120 -5.90 17.66 4.31
C PRO A 120 -7.36 18.09 4.37
N ASP A 121 -7.64 19.37 4.54
CA ASP A 121 -8.99 19.95 4.53
C ASP A 121 -9.64 19.96 3.14
N GLN A 122 -8.87 19.72 2.07
CA GLN A 122 -9.36 19.65 0.69
C GLN A 122 -9.69 18.22 0.25
N VAL A 123 -9.50 17.22 1.12
CA VAL A 123 -9.68 15.79 0.82
C VAL A 123 -10.74 15.18 1.73
N LYS A 124 -11.65 14.39 1.15
CA LYS A 124 -12.58 13.55 1.89
C LYS A 124 -12.49 12.10 1.46
N ILE A 125 -12.34 11.21 2.44
CA ILE A 125 -12.41 9.75 2.26
C ILE A 125 -13.87 9.31 2.48
N SER A 126 -14.37 8.46 1.59
CA SER A 126 -15.77 8.01 1.54
C SER A 126 -15.90 6.49 1.40
N ASN A 127 -14.87 5.73 1.77
CA ASN A 127 -14.96 4.27 1.89
C ASN A 127 -16.04 3.92 2.93
N THR A 128 -17.03 3.14 2.52
CA THR A 128 -18.09 2.57 3.38
C THR A 128 -17.99 1.07 3.39
#